data_AF-A0A9E4ENU0-F1
#
_entry.id   AF-A0A9E4ENU0-F1
#
_cell.length_a   1.000
_cell.length_b   1.000
_cell.length_c   1.000
_cell.angle_alpha   90.00
_cell.angle_beta   90.00
_cell.angle_gamma   90.00
#
_symmetry.space_group_name_H-M   'P 1'
#
loop_
_entity.id
_entity.type
_entity.pdbx_description
1 polymer ?
#
loop_
_entity_poly.entity_id
_entity_poly.type
_entity_poly.pdbx_seq_one_letter_code
_entity_poly.pdbx_strand_id
1 'polypeptide(L)'
;STLWSLDFTDDFFKRGLREWLTSGSVTHDTSHVRDANTFRLPEAETQLGQALAEQLQREKAIMGVFDEGCMGMFNAIIPDHLINPTGVFKERLSQSALWAEMQTVTDTEASTVRTWLEGKGLTFVTGTNATDELTDDQIAMQCKMYIAAVRIADDFGCATIGIQYQQGLKDLCPASDLVEGILNNVDRPPVKARA
;
A
#
# COMPACT_ATOMS: atom_id res chain seq x y z
N SER A 1 -7.91 -23.52 -5.91
CA SER A 1 -6.51 -23.69 -5.47
C SER A 1 -5.62 -22.76 -6.27
N THR A 2 -4.66 -22.11 -5.63
CA THR A 2 -3.70 -21.22 -6.29
C THR A 2 -2.36 -21.95 -6.42
N LEU A 3 -1.70 -21.85 -7.57
CA LEU A 3 -0.38 -22.44 -7.81
C LEU A 3 0.53 -21.35 -8.35
N TRP A 4 1.55 -20.99 -7.59
CA TRP A 4 2.49 -19.94 -7.98
C TRP A 4 3.91 -20.40 -7.65
N SER A 5 4.80 -20.16 -8.59
CA SER A 5 6.23 -20.22 -8.37
C SER A 5 6.93 -19.21 -9.26
N LEU A 6 8.21 -18.93 -8.99
CA LEU A 6 8.92 -17.82 -9.62
C LEU A 6 8.97 -17.91 -11.15
N ASP A 7 9.25 -19.11 -11.68
CA ASP A 7 9.40 -19.34 -13.12
C ASP A 7 8.52 -20.48 -13.66
N PHE A 8 7.69 -21.09 -12.80
CA PHE A 8 6.78 -22.19 -13.16
C PHE A 8 7.48 -23.47 -13.64
N THR A 9 8.79 -23.60 -13.40
CA THR A 9 9.57 -24.76 -13.86
C THR A 9 9.95 -25.74 -12.75
N ASP A 10 9.80 -25.35 -11.50
CA ASP A 10 10.12 -26.22 -10.36
C ASP A 10 9.15 -27.41 -10.25
N ASP A 11 9.58 -28.40 -9.47
CA ASP A 11 8.84 -29.64 -9.29
C ASP A 11 7.51 -29.45 -8.55
N PHE A 12 7.42 -28.49 -7.64
CA PHE A 12 6.18 -28.20 -6.93
C PHE A 12 5.11 -27.72 -7.92
N PHE A 13 5.46 -26.75 -8.78
CA PHE A 13 4.56 -26.25 -9.81
C PHE A 13 4.19 -27.34 -10.83
N LYS A 14 5.18 -28.06 -11.38
CA LYS A 14 4.91 -29.12 -12.37
C LYS A 14 4.02 -30.24 -11.82
N ARG A 15 4.19 -30.63 -10.55
CA ARG A 15 3.32 -31.64 -9.91
C ARG A 15 1.92 -31.10 -9.66
N GLY A 16 1.80 -29.92 -9.08
CA GLY A 16 0.49 -29.29 -8.82
C GLY A 16 -0.31 -29.07 -10.10
N LEU A 17 0.34 -28.64 -11.19
CA LEU A 17 -0.32 -28.48 -12.49
C LEU A 17 -0.85 -29.81 -13.03
N ARG A 18 -0.08 -30.91 -12.93
CA ARG A 18 -0.56 -32.25 -13.35
C ARG A 18 -1.74 -32.73 -12.51
N GLU A 19 -1.68 -32.53 -11.19
CA GLU A 19 -2.77 -32.89 -10.28
C GLU A 19 -4.04 -32.12 -10.64
N TRP A 20 -3.92 -30.80 -10.89
CA TRP A 20 -5.04 -29.96 -11.27
C TRP A 20 -5.65 -30.36 -12.62
N LEU A 21 -4.82 -30.63 -13.63
CA LEU A 21 -5.30 -31.10 -14.93
C LEU A 21 -6.04 -32.43 -14.86
N THR A 22 -5.73 -33.26 -13.86
CA THR A 22 -6.34 -34.59 -13.68
C THR A 22 -7.59 -34.54 -12.81
N SER A 23 -7.58 -33.76 -11.73
CA SER A 23 -8.61 -33.79 -10.67
C SER A 23 -9.44 -32.51 -10.54
N GLY A 24 -9.01 -31.41 -11.18
CA GLY A 24 -9.55 -30.07 -10.96
C GLY A 24 -9.10 -29.41 -9.65
N SER A 25 -8.19 -30.04 -8.89
CA SER A 25 -7.74 -29.57 -7.58
C SER A 25 -6.22 -29.69 -7.41
N VAL A 26 -5.66 -28.92 -6.46
CA VAL A 26 -4.26 -29.03 -6.02
C VAL A 26 -4.26 -29.29 -4.52
N THR A 27 -3.53 -30.31 -4.09
CA THR A 27 -3.33 -30.62 -2.67
C THR A 27 -2.12 -29.85 -2.14
N HIS A 28 -2.36 -28.95 -1.19
CA HIS A 28 -1.29 -28.19 -0.54
C HIS A 28 -0.82 -28.86 0.75
N ASP A 29 0.48 -28.80 1.03
CA ASP A 29 1.01 -29.22 2.33
C ASP A 29 0.51 -28.27 3.42
N THR A 30 -0.40 -28.77 4.25
CA THR A 30 -0.99 -28.06 5.39
C THR A 30 -0.38 -28.49 6.72
N SER A 31 0.73 -29.26 6.71
CA SER A 31 1.40 -29.74 7.92
C SER A 31 1.98 -28.63 8.81
N HIS A 32 2.15 -27.42 8.27
CA HIS A 32 2.61 -26.24 8.99
C HIS A 32 1.47 -25.43 9.63
N VAL A 33 0.20 -25.67 9.24
CA VAL A 33 -0.96 -25.03 9.87
C VAL A 33 -1.55 -25.93 10.95
N ARG A 34 -2.27 -25.32 11.89
CA ARG A 34 -3.01 -25.99 12.95
C ARG A 34 -4.41 -25.42 12.96
N ASP A 35 -5.41 -26.25 13.23
CA ASP A 35 -6.77 -25.77 13.42
C ASP A 35 -6.80 -24.81 14.62
N ALA A 36 -7.34 -23.62 14.44
CA ALA A 36 -7.44 -22.62 15.50
C ALA A 36 -8.18 -23.16 16.73
N ASN A 37 -9.15 -24.07 16.57
CA ASN A 37 -9.88 -24.69 17.67
C ASN A 37 -9.01 -25.61 18.54
N THR A 38 -7.84 -26.03 18.03
CA THR A 38 -6.89 -26.88 18.76
C THR A 38 -5.90 -26.08 19.59
N PHE A 39 -5.88 -24.75 19.45
CA PHE A 39 -4.98 -23.87 20.16
C PHE A 39 -5.75 -22.80 20.94
N ARG A 40 -5.49 -22.70 22.25
CA ARG A 40 -6.01 -21.61 23.05
C ARG A 40 -5.03 -20.44 22.95
N LEU A 41 -5.44 -19.36 22.29
CA LEU A 41 -4.70 -18.10 22.31
C LEU A 41 -4.52 -17.63 23.76
N PRO A 42 -3.38 -17.02 24.10
CA PRO A 42 -3.22 -16.50 25.44
C PRO A 42 -4.25 -15.38 25.70
N GLU A 43 -4.69 -15.31 26.95
CA GLU A 43 -5.89 -14.57 27.33
C GLU A 43 -5.72 -13.06 27.10
N ALA A 44 -4.52 -12.53 27.34
CA ALA A 44 -4.20 -11.13 27.15
C ALA A 44 -4.34 -10.70 25.67
N GLU A 45 -3.81 -11.50 24.74
CA GLU A 45 -3.86 -11.23 23.30
C GLU A 45 -5.29 -11.38 22.77
N THR A 46 -6.06 -12.31 23.33
CA THR A 46 -7.48 -12.48 22.99
C THR A 46 -8.28 -11.25 23.40
N GLN A 47 -8.11 -10.77 24.64
CA GLN A 47 -8.77 -9.58 25.14
C GLN A 47 -8.36 -8.33 24.36
N LEU A 48 -7.07 -8.19 24.04
CA LEU A 48 -6.56 -7.08 23.21
C LEU A 48 -7.19 -7.09 21.82
N GLY A 49 -7.21 -8.24 21.14
CA GLY A 49 -7.79 -8.36 19.80
C GLY A 49 -9.28 -8.02 19.77
N GLN A 50 -10.04 -8.47 20.78
CA GLN A 50 -11.46 -8.12 20.92
C GLN A 50 -11.65 -6.62 21.15
N ALA A 51 -10.88 -6.02 22.07
CA ALA A 51 -10.94 -4.59 22.35
C ALA A 51 -10.62 -3.75 21.11
N LEU A 52 -9.60 -4.13 20.33
CA LEU A 52 -9.23 -3.46 19.08
C LEU A 52 -10.32 -3.60 18.00
N ALA A 53 -10.94 -4.78 17.88
CA ALA A 53 -12.03 -5.00 16.94
C ALA A 53 -13.26 -4.15 17.29
N GLU A 54 -13.64 -4.12 18.57
CA GLU A 54 -14.73 -3.27 19.08
C GLU A 54 -14.42 -1.78 18.90
N GLN A 55 -13.17 -1.38 19.14
CA GLN A 55 -12.71 -0.03 18.90
C GLN A 55 -12.83 0.35 17.42
N LEU A 56 -12.30 -0.47 16.51
CA LEU A 56 -12.38 -0.23 15.07
C LEU A 56 -13.84 -0.18 14.59
N GLN A 57 -14.70 -1.05 15.11
CA GLN A 57 -16.14 -1.01 14.81
C GLN A 57 -16.86 0.21 15.39
N ARG A 58 -16.37 0.82 16.47
CA ARG A 58 -16.98 2.03 17.05
C ARG A 58 -16.48 3.30 16.38
N GLU A 59 -15.16 3.46 16.30
CA GLU A 59 -14.49 4.67 15.83
C GLU A 59 -14.45 4.76 14.31
N LYS A 60 -14.51 3.60 13.65
CA LYS A 60 -14.39 3.45 12.19
C LYS A 60 -13.01 3.85 11.67
N ALA A 61 -12.64 3.29 10.53
CA ALA A 61 -11.45 3.70 9.81
C ALA A 61 -11.83 4.04 8.37
N ILE A 62 -11.33 5.18 7.89
CA ILE A 62 -11.47 5.59 6.50
C ILE A 62 -10.23 5.14 5.73
N MET A 63 -10.44 4.34 4.69
CA MET A 63 -9.44 3.94 3.72
C MET A 63 -9.61 4.80 2.46
N GLY A 64 -8.71 5.76 2.26
CA GLY A 64 -8.70 6.59 1.07
C GLY A 64 -8.10 5.84 -0.12
N VAL A 65 -8.86 5.61 -1.18
CA VAL A 65 -8.39 4.86 -2.36
C VAL A 65 -8.30 5.81 -3.54
N PHE A 66 -7.08 6.13 -3.98
CA PHE A 66 -6.83 6.94 -5.18
C PHE A 66 -6.97 6.09 -6.44
N ASP A 67 -8.18 6.12 -7.01
CA ASP A 67 -8.67 5.26 -8.11
C ASP A 67 -8.52 3.75 -7.81
N GLU A 68 -9.61 2.97 -7.89
CA GLU A 68 -9.62 1.54 -7.54
C GLU A 68 -9.42 0.64 -8.78
N GLY A 69 -8.87 -0.57 -8.60
CA GLY A 69 -8.75 -1.54 -9.69
C GLY A 69 -7.53 -1.35 -10.60
N CYS A 70 -6.36 -1.09 -10.00
CA CYS A 70 -5.07 -0.96 -10.68
C CYS A 70 -4.87 -2.03 -11.77
N MET A 71 -4.83 -1.63 -13.04
CA MET A 71 -4.67 -2.52 -14.21
C MET A 71 -5.67 -3.69 -14.27
N GLY A 72 -6.87 -3.53 -13.69
CA GLY A 72 -7.85 -4.62 -13.60
C GLY A 72 -7.51 -5.72 -12.60
N MET A 73 -6.54 -5.48 -11.70
CA MET A 73 -6.22 -6.40 -10.61
C MET A 73 -7.43 -6.54 -9.68
N PHE A 74 -8.04 -7.72 -9.67
CA PHE A 74 -9.26 -7.98 -8.89
C PHE A 74 -9.05 -7.78 -7.38
N ASN A 75 -7.86 -8.12 -6.87
CA ASN A 75 -7.49 -7.90 -5.47
C ASN A 75 -7.34 -6.41 -5.10
N ALA A 76 -7.25 -5.52 -6.09
CA ALA A 76 -7.29 -4.07 -5.88
C ALA A 76 -8.72 -3.52 -5.87
N ILE A 77 -9.75 -4.37 -5.97
CA ILE A 77 -11.17 -4.01 -5.85
C ILE A 77 -11.73 -4.71 -4.61
N ILE A 78 -11.89 -3.96 -3.52
CA ILE A 78 -12.31 -4.48 -2.23
C ILE A 78 -13.81 -4.22 -2.05
N PRO A 79 -14.68 -5.25 -2.01
CA PRO A 79 -16.12 -5.02 -1.93
C PRO A 79 -16.54 -4.38 -0.60
N ASP A 80 -17.25 -3.24 -0.67
CA ASP A 80 -17.68 -2.45 0.50
C ASP A 80 -18.45 -3.31 1.53
N HIS A 81 -19.33 -4.20 1.05
CA HIS A 81 -20.14 -5.07 1.92
C HIS A 81 -19.32 -6.09 2.74
N LEU A 82 -18.07 -6.38 2.36
CA LEU A 82 -17.18 -7.25 3.10
C LEU A 82 -16.37 -6.48 4.16
N ILE A 83 -16.03 -5.22 3.92
CA ILE A 83 -15.20 -4.41 4.82
C ILE A 83 -16.00 -3.54 5.79
N ASN A 84 -17.19 -3.06 5.41
CA ASN A 84 -18.01 -2.23 6.30
C ASN A 84 -18.32 -2.92 7.65
N PRO A 85 -18.59 -4.25 7.72
CA PRO A 85 -18.79 -4.94 8.99
C PRO A 85 -17.56 -4.97 9.91
N THR A 86 -16.35 -4.80 9.36
CA THR A 86 -15.11 -4.74 10.16
C THR A 86 -14.86 -3.35 10.75
N GLY A 87 -15.66 -2.35 10.38
CA GLY A 87 -15.47 -0.95 10.77
C GLY A 87 -14.65 -0.14 9.77
N VAL A 88 -14.22 -0.72 8.66
CA VAL A 88 -13.46 -0.03 7.61
C VAL A 88 -14.39 0.43 6.49
N PHE A 89 -14.28 1.70 6.11
CA PHE A 89 -15.06 2.34 5.04
C PHE A 89 -14.11 2.93 4.01
N LYS A 90 -14.52 2.97 2.74
CA LYS A 90 -13.72 3.59 1.67
C LYS A 90 -14.13 5.02 1.40
N GLU A 91 -13.14 5.91 1.39
CA GLU A 91 -13.25 7.18 0.69
C GLU A 91 -12.67 7.02 -0.72
N ARG A 92 -13.41 7.45 -1.74
CA ARG A 92 -13.00 7.27 -3.15
C ARG A 92 -12.31 8.54 -3.61
N LEU A 93 -10.99 8.53 -3.55
CA LEU A 93 -10.14 9.63 -3.96
C LEU A 93 -9.78 9.49 -5.44
N SER A 94 -9.41 10.61 -6.07
CA SER A 94 -9.01 10.62 -7.48
C SER A 94 -7.51 10.85 -7.61
N GLN A 95 -6.82 10.09 -8.47
CA GLN A 95 -5.41 10.38 -8.77
C GLN A 95 -5.24 11.74 -9.47
N SER A 96 -6.27 12.25 -10.15
CA SER A 96 -6.24 13.62 -10.69
C SER A 96 -6.21 14.67 -9.57
N ALA A 97 -6.88 14.42 -8.45
CA ALA A 97 -6.81 15.30 -7.28
C ALA A 97 -5.44 15.22 -6.60
N LEU A 98 -4.85 14.01 -6.52
CA LEU A 98 -3.47 13.84 -6.04
C LEU A 98 -2.48 14.62 -6.90
N TRP A 99 -2.57 14.48 -8.22
CA TRP A 99 -1.73 15.23 -9.16
C TRP A 99 -1.92 16.74 -9.01
N ALA A 100 -3.17 17.23 -8.93
CA ALA A 100 -3.45 18.65 -8.75
C ALA A 100 -2.82 19.20 -7.45
N GLU A 101 -2.91 18.44 -6.36
CA GLU A 101 -2.28 18.82 -5.08
C GLU A 101 -0.76 18.78 -5.16
N MET A 102 -0.15 17.84 -5.88
CA MET A 102 1.30 17.83 -6.10
C MET A 102 1.81 19.14 -6.70
N GLN A 103 1.02 19.78 -7.56
CA GLN A 103 1.38 21.05 -8.18
C GLN A 103 1.36 22.24 -7.21
N THR A 104 0.71 22.11 -6.05
CA THR A 104 0.70 23.16 -5.01
C THR A 104 1.88 23.02 -4.04
N VAL A 105 2.55 21.86 -4.01
CA VAL A 105 3.70 21.61 -3.14
C VAL A 105 4.96 22.26 -3.73
N THR A 106 5.58 23.12 -2.92
CA THR A 106 6.78 23.85 -3.32
C THR A 106 8.02 22.96 -3.32
N ASP A 107 9.03 23.34 -4.10
CA ASP A 107 10.33 22.65 -4.10
C ASP A 107 11.02 22.74 -2.73
N THR A 108 10.77 23.82 -1.99
CA THR A 108 11.26 23.97 -0.61
C THR A 108 10.68 22.88 0.28
N GLU A 109 9.36 22.67 0.27
CA GLU A 109 8.74 21.60 1.05
C GLU A 109 9.25 20.22 0.62
N ALA A 110 9.35 19.95 -0.68
CA ALA A 110 9.90 18.70 -1.20
C ALA A 110 11.35 18.46 -0.71
N SER A 111 12.19 19.49 -0.71
CA SER A 111 13.58 19.39 -0.25
C SER A 111 13.69 19.08 1.25
N THR A 112 12.71 19.51 2.07
CA THR A 112 12.72 19.20 3.51
C THR A 112 12.48 17.71 3.77
N VAL A 113 11.63 17.06 2.98
CA VAL A 113 11.40 15.61 3.03
C VAL A 113 12.67 14.86 2.69
N ARG A 114 13.33 15.22 1.59
CA ARG A 114 14.61 14.61 1.18
C ARG A 114 15.70 14.78 2.25
N THR A 115 15.90 16.02 2.72
CA THR A 115 16.90 16.33 3.76
C THR A 115 16.65 15.53 5.03
N TRP A 116 15.39 15.36 5.41
CA TRP A 116 15.02 14.53 6.56
C TRP A 116 15.43 13.06 6.34
N LEU A 117 15.14 12.50 5.17
CA LEU A 117 15.48 11.10 4.85
C LEU A 117 17.00 10.88 4.84
N GLU A 118 17.75 11.77 4.22
CA GLU A 118 19.22 11.75 4.24
C GLU A 118 19.77 11.89 5.66
N GLY A 119 19.17 12.76 6.48
CA GLY A 119 19.49 12.90 7.90
C GLY A 119 19.21 11.65 8.74
N LYS A 120 18.29 10.79 8.29
CA LYS A 120 18.02 9.45 8.87
C LYS A 120 18.90 8.34 8.30
N GLY A 121 19.81 8.67 7.38
CA GLY A 121 20.78 7.74 6.80
C GLY A 121 20.33 7.10 5.49
N LEU A 122 19.21 7.50 4.89
CA LEU A 122 18.85 7.06 3.55
C LEU A 122 19.83 7.67 2.54
N THR A 123 20.42 6.85 1.68
CA THR A 123 21.31 7.32 0.61
C THR A 123 20.61 7.21 -0.74
N PHE A 124 20.44 8.34 -1.42
CA PHE A 124 19.97 8.35 -2.81
C PHE A 124 21.15 8.18 -3.76
N VAL A 125 21.12 7.12 -4.58
CA VAL A 125 22.09 6.91 -5.66
C VAL A 125 21.46 7.52 -6.91
N THR A 126 21.93 8.70 -7.30
CA THR A 126 21.35 9.46 -8.41
C THR A 126 22.27 9.55 -9.61
N GLY A 127 21.66 9.76 -10.77
CA GLY A 127 22.32 9.99 -12.05
C GLY A 127 21.65 11.12 -12.84
N THR A 128 21.96 11.19 -14.13
CA THR A 128 21.46 12.25 -15.05
C THR A 128 20.54 11.71 -16.14
N ASN A 129 20.57 10.40 -16.41
CA ASN A 129 19.73 9.77 -17.42
C ASN A 129 18.47 9.16 -16.78
N ALA A 130 17.34 9.85 -16.90
CA ALA A 130 16.07 9.37 -16.35
C ALA A 130 15.53 8.06 -16.96
N THR A 131 16.18 7.53 -18.00
CA THR A 131 15.78 6.26 -18.64
C THR A 131 16.16 5.04 -17.80
N ASP A 132 17.34 5.08 -17.18
CA ASP A 132 17.93 3.95 -16.45
C ASP A 132 18.50 4.33 -15.07
N GLU A 133 18.55 5.62 -14.74
CA GLU A 133 19.02 6.14 -13.46
C GLU A 133 17.89 6.87 -12.73
N LEU A 134 17.92 6.81 -11.40
CA LEU A 134 17.11 7.68 -10.55
C LEU A 134 17.66 9.10 -10.62
N THR A 135 16.81 10.10 -10.88
CA THR A 135 17.24 11.51 -10.92
C THR A 135 16.73 12.32 -9.73
N ASP A 136 17.40 13.43 -9.44
CA ASP A 136 17.00 14.36 -8.39
C ASP A 136 15.59 14.94 -8.62
N ASP A 137 15.22 15.19 -9.89
CA ASP A 137 13.88 15.66 -10.27
C ASP A 137 12.80 14.61 -9.96
N GLN A 138 13.10 13.32 -10.20
CA GLN A 138 12.17 12.23 -9.88
C GLN A 138 11.98 12.10 -8.37
N ILE A 139 13.04 12.26 -7.57
CA ILE A 139 12.96 12.25 -6.11
C ILE A 139 12.15 13.45 -5.62
N ALA A 140 12.37 14.65 -6.18
CA ALA A 140 11.63 15.85 -5.81
C ALA A 140 10.13 15.69 -6.07
N MET A 141 9.73 15.16 -7.23
CA MET A 141 8.32 14.87 -7.54
C MET A 141 7.71 13.83 -6.58
N GLN A 142 8.45 12.77 -6.22
CA GLN A 142 7.97 11.80 -5.23
C GLN A 142 7.81 12.44 -3.83
N CYS A 143 8.72 13.34 -3.43
CA CYS A 143 8.56 14.09 -2.17
C CYS A 143 7.32 14.99 -2.19
N LYS A 144 7.00 15.61 -3.34
CA LYS A 144 5.73 16.35 -3.52
C LYS A 144 4.50 15.45 -3.41
N MET A 145 4.54 14.28 -4.06
CA MET A 145 3.47 13.28 -3.95
C MET A 145 3.26 12.83 -2.51
N TYR A 146 4.33 12.58 -1.75
CA TYR A 146 4.24 12.25 -0.32
C TYR A 146 3.50 13.33 0.47
N ILE A 147 3.89 14.59 0.31
CA ILE A 147 3.25 15.71 1.00
C ILE A 147 1.78 15.83 0.60
N ALA A 148 1.48 15.78 -0.70
CA ALA A 148 0.13 15.86 -1.23
C ALA A 148 -0.76 14.72 -0.72
N ALA A 149 -0.26 13.49 -0.73
CA ALA A 149 -0.97 12.31 -0.25
C ALA A 149 -1.27 12.40 1.25
N VAL A 150 -0.31 12.85 2.07
CA VAL A 150 -0.51 13.03 3.51
C VAL A 150 -1.52 14.15 3.80
N ARG A 151 -1.48 15.27 3.07
CA ARG A 151 -2.46 16.36 3.21
C ARG A 151 -3.87 15.92 2.84
N ILE A 152 -4.03 15.17 1.76
CA ILE A 152 -5.33 14.63 1.38
C ILE A 152 -5.80 13.61 2.42
N ALA A 153 -4.91 12.74 2.91
CA ALA A 153 -5.27 11.81 3.96
C ALA A 153 -5.73 12.51 5.24
N ASP A 154 -5.06 13.59 5.66
CA ASP A 154 -5.43 14.40 6.83
C ASP A 154 -6.80 15.07 6.66
N ASP A 155 -7.04 15.75 5.52
CA ASP A 155 -8.31 16.43 5.22
C ASP A 155 -9.52 15.48 5.26
N PHE A 156 -9.36 14.25 4.80
CA PHE A 156 -10.43 13.25 4.77
C PHE A 156 -10.45 12.35 6.02
N GLY A 157 -9.54 12.54 6.97
CA GLY A 157 -9.42 11.69 8.15
C GLY A 157 -9.09 10.22 7.83
N CYS A 158 -8.34 9.99 6.76
CA CYS A 158 -7.95 8.65 6.32
C CYS A 158 -6.98 8.00 7.32
N ALA A 159 -7.34 6.81 7.79
CA ALA A 159 -6.47 5.95 8.58
C ALA A 159 -5.41 5.24 7.72
N THR A 160 -5.71 5.04 6.44
CA THR A 160 -4.79 4.47 5.44
C THR A 160 -5.16 5.00 4.07
N ILE A 161 -4.20 5.00 3.15
CA ILE A 161 -4.42 5.32 1.74
C ILE A 161 -3.83 4.24 0.82
N GLY A 162 -4.45 4.08 -0.35
CA GLY A 162 -3.92 3.25 -1.44
C GLY A 162 -3.80 4.08 -2.71
N ILE A 163 -2.68 3.96 -3.42
CA ILE A 163 -2.41 4.66 -4.67
C ILE A 163 -2.36 3.63 -5.80
N GLN A 164 -3.27 3.71 -6.77
CA GLN A 164 -3.25 2.79 -7.91
C GLN A 164 -2.00 2.97 -8.78
N TYR A 165 -1.62 4.21 -9.08
CA TYR A 165 -0.51 4.65 -9.91
C TYR A 165 -0.50 4.16 -11.38
N GLN A 166 -0.51 2.86 -11.64
CA GLN A 166 -0.08 2.23 -12.91
C GLN A 166 -1.02 2.44 -14.12
N GLN A 167 -2.04 3.27 -14.00
CA GLN A 167 -2.85 3.77 -15.11
C GLN A 167 -3.22 5.23 -14.84
N GLY A 168 -2.97 6.11 -15.82
CA GLY A 168 -3.20 7.55 -15.68
C GLY A 168 -2.03 8.28 -15.01
N LEU A 169 -1.80 8.03 -13.72
CA LEU A 169 -0.81 8.79 -12.95
C LEU A 169 0.63 8.53 -13.40
N LYS A 170 0.96 7.30 -13.80
CA LYS A 170 2.27 6.93 -14.36
C LYS A 170 2.71 7.74 -15.59
N ASP A 171 1.77 8.36 -16.31
CA ASP A 171 2.05 9.13 -17.51
C ASP A 171 2.29 10.63 -17.17
N LEU A 172 2.16 11.00 -15.89
CA LEU A 172 2.29 12.37 -15.39
C LEU A 172 3.48 12.55 -14.45
N CYS A 173 3.80 11.54 -13.65
CA CYS A 173 4.85 11.63 -12.63
C CYS A 173 5.57 10.29 -12.40
N PRO A 174 6.73 10.30 -11.72
CA PRO A 174 7.43 9.09 -11.33
C PRO A 174 6.60 8.22 -10.39
N ALA A 175 7.04 6.97 -10.25
CA ALA A 175 6.37 5.97 -9.42
C ALA A 175 6.32 6.34 -7.95
N SER A 176 5.30 5.82 -7.27
CA SER A 176 5.01 6.07 -5.86
C SER A 176 5.86 5.24 -4.90
N ASP A 177 6.84 4.46 -5.38
CA ASP A 177 7.66 3.55 -4.57
C ASP A 177 8.28 4.22 -3.33
N LEU A 178 8.88 5.41 -3.47
CA LEU A 178 9.42 6.14 -2.32
C LEU A 178 8.30 6.58 -1.38
N VAL A 179 7.17 7.04 -1.92
CA VAL A 179 6.02 7.53 -1.15
C VAL A 179 5.42 6.41 -0.30
N GLU A 180 5.16 5.26 -0.91
CA GLU A 180 4.63 4.06 -0.25
C GLU A 180 5.61 3.53 0.80
N GLY A 181 6.92 3.53 0.49
CA GLY A 181 7.96 3.17 1.45
C GLY A 181 7.99 4.09 2.68
N ILE A 182 7.83 5.41 2.48
CA ILE A 182 7.78 6.38 3.58
C ILE A 182 6.50 6.22 4.40
N LEU A 183 5.34 6.08 3.76
CA LEU A 183 4.04 5.97 4.44
C LEU A 183 3.94 4.70 5.30
N ASN A 184 4.57 3.61 4.87
CA ASN A 184 4.65 2.37 5.63
C ASN A 184 5.75 2.36 6.69
N ASN A 185 6.47 3.47 6.87
CA ASN A 185 7.40 3.65 7.98
C ASN A 185 6.73 4.41 9.14
N VAL A 186 6.95 3.91 10.37
CA VAL A 186 6.47 4.54 11.60
C VAL A 186 7.25 5.82 11.93
N ASP A 187 8.52 5.90 11.51
CA ASP A 187 9.36 7.08 11.61
C ASP A 187 9.49 7.69 10.20
N ARG A 188 8.73 8.76 9.96
CA ARG A 188 8.61 9.39 8.63
C ARG A 188 8.66 10.91 8.72
N PRO A 189 9.04 11.61 7.63
CA PRO A 189 9.12 13.07 7.61
C PRO A 189 7.78 13.70 7.99
N PRO A 190 7.74 14.66 8.92
CA PRO A 190 6.49 15.34 9.28
C PRO A 190 6.01 16.20 8.10
N VAL A 191 4.69 16.25 7.91
CA VAL A 191 4.04 17.08 6.89
C VAL A 191 3.19 18.13 7.58
N LYS A 192 3.29 19.38 7.12
CA LYS A 192 2.46 20.47 7.63
C LYS A 192 1.04 20.34 7.05
N ALA A 193 0.06 20.27 7.94
CA ALA A 193 -1.36 20.30 7.61
C ALA A 193 -1.74 21.58 6.84
N ARG A 194 -2.83 21.50 6.08
CA ARG A 194 -3.40 22.68 5.41
C ARG A 194 -3.99 23.62 6.46
N ALA A 195 -4.00 24.92 6.13
CA ALA A 195 -4.60 25.95 6.97
C ALA A 195 -6.11 26.04 6.76
#